data_AF-A0A813KTR3-F1
#
_entry.id   AF-A0A813KTR3-F1
#
_cell.length_a   1.000
_cell.length_b   1.000
_cell.length_c   1.000
_cell.angle_alpha   90.00
_cell.angle_beta   90.00
_cell.angle_gamma   90.00
#
_symmetry.space_group_name_H-M   'P 1'
#
loop_
_entity.id
_entity.type
_entity.pdbx_description
1 polymer ?
#
loop_
_entity_poly.entity_id
_entity_poly.type
_entity_poly.pdbx_seq_one_letter_code
_entity_poly.pdbx_strand_id
1 'polypeptide(L)'
;MAGYDKKDRQSGVYEGIQKKFKLDVQAFSDVFAQAMAYDLGTAFGCRYTLHHKLSVEAAVVFAARSVDGVFIDGLHTYDGVRDDIQAWRVKAKAGGYCMFNDYTPGGGSFPGVEKAAKELAASTPGGIAGIGIIGTPRYSNVWVNLDSAAPAFLRVSTNSQAPQGAVVVAELRTATTTNSSCDHPTTCAGACEQLLKVIRSERAASPWKVYYDEIAEFLIKRNATRVVEIGTAWGGLAERLLEKVPGLKLDAVDPFMAGYDKKDRQSGVYEGIQKKFKLDVQAFSDVFAQAMAYDLGTAFGCRYTLHHKLSVEAAVVFADGSVDGVFIDGLHTYDGRCA
;
A
#
# COMPACT_ATOMS: atom_id res chain seq x y z
N MET A 1 22.45 -8.95 -17.77
CA MET A 1 23.72 -9.65 -18.12
C MET A 1 24.84 -8.62 -18.14
N ALA A 2 26.13 -8.99 -18.14
CA ALA A 2 27.19 -8.00 -18.36
C ALA A 2 27.36 -7.74 -19.87
N GLY A 3 27.72 -6.51 -20.25
CA GLY A 3 28.03 -6.14 -21.63
C GLY A 3 26.85 -6.15 -22.60
N TYR A 4 25.61 -6.26 -22.11
CA TYR A 4 24.41 -6.35 -22.96
C TYR A 4 24.06 -5.02 -23.64
N ASP A 5 24.39 -3.90 -22.98
CA ASP A 5 24.35 -2.56 -23.57
C ASP A 5 25.61 -1.79 -23.14
N LYS A 6 26.27 -1.13 -24.10
CA LYS A 6 27.46 -0.29 -23.85
C LYS A 6 27.09 1.11 -23.35
N LYS A 7 25.84 1.52 -23.50
CA LYS A 7 25.29 2.78 -22.99
C LYS A 7 24.79 2.65 -21.56
N ASP A 8 24.51 1.43 -21.10
CA ASP A 8 24.18 1.17 -19.70
C ASP A 8 25.45 1.16 -18.84
N ARG A 9 25.52 2.09 -17.88
CA ARG A 9 26.62 2.15 -16.92
C ARG A 9 26.71 0.88 -16.07
N GLN A 10 25.58 0.26 -15.71
CA GLN A 10 25.54 -0.91 -14.85
C GLN A 10 26.13 -2.14 -15.54
N SER A 11 25.85 -2.29 -16.84
CA SER A 11 26.49 -3.28 -17.71
C SER A 11 28.03 -3.21 -17.64
N GLY A 12 28.63 -2.02 -17.68
CA GLY A 12 30.07 -1.83 -17.54
C GLY A 12 30.62 -2.16 -16.13
N VAL A 13 29.84 -1.89 -15.08
CA VAL A 13 30.18 -2.31 -13.70
C VAL A 13 30.25 -3.83 -13.62
N TYR A 14 29.28 -4.54 -14.19
CA TYR A 14 29.26 -6.00 -14.20
C TYR A 14 30.46 -6.60 -14.97
N GLU A 15 30.84 -6.02 -16.12
CA GLU A 15 32.05 -6.44 -16.83
C GLU A 15 33.32 -6.26 -15.98
N GLY A 16 33.41 -5.16 -15.23
CA GLY A 16 34.53 -4.90 -14.32
C GLY A 16 34.64 -5.96 -13.22
N ILE A 17 33.50 -6.36 -12.65
CA ILE A 17 33.43 -7.42 -11.63
C ILE A 17 33.83 -8.77 -12.25
N GLN A 18 33.31 -9.11 -13.43
CA GLN A 18 33.70 -10.34 -14.16
C GLN A 18 35.21 -10.42 -14.37
N LYS A 19 35.83 -9.34 -14.87
CA LYS A 19 37.29 -9.28 -15.08
C LYS A 19 38.05 -9.42 -13.76
N LYS A 20 37.60 -8.72 -12.71
CA LYS A 20 38.24 -8.74 -11.38
C LYS A 20 38.25 -10.15 -10.77
N PHE A 21 37.15 -10.88 -10.89
CA PHE A 21 36.99 -12.22 -10.30
C PHE A 21 37.23 -13.37 -11.29
N LYS A 22 37.60 -13.06 -12.54
CA LYS A 22 37.83 -14.04 -13.62
C LYS A 22 36.63 -14.97 -13.85
N LEU A 23 35.43 -14.40 -13.77
CA LEU A 23 34.17 -15.12 -14.00
C LEU A 23 33.73 -14.92 -15.45
N ASP A 24 33.25 -15.99 -16.09
CA ASP A 24 32.48 -15.84 -17.33
C ASP A 24 31.07 -15.29 -17.03
N VAL A 25 30.29 -15.03 -18.07
CA VAL A 25 28.96 -14.41 -17.95
C VAL A 25 28.01 -15.25 -17.12
N GLN A 26 28.02 -16.58 -17.30
CA GLN A 26 27.12 -17.48 -16.61
C GLN A 26 27.52 -17.63 -15.14
N ALA A 27 28.80 -17.89 -14.88
CA ALA A 27 29.34 -17.99 -13.54
C ALA A 27 29.12 -16.70 -12.73
N PHE A 28 29.27 -15.53 -13.36
CA PHE A 28 28.94 -14.27 -12.72
C PHE A 28 27.45 -14.17 -12.40
N SER A 29 26.57 -14.53 -13.35
CA SER A 29 25.13 -14.51 -13.11
C SER A 29 24.72 -15.43 -11.96
N ASP A 30 25.28 -16.64 -11.90
CA ASP A 30 24.96 -17.63 -10.87
C ASP A 30 25.42 -17.16 -9.48
N VAL A 31 26.68 -16.69 -9.38
CA VAL A 31 27.24 -16.21 -8.10
C VAL A 31 26.52 -14.95 -7.62
N PHE A 32 26.19 -14.04 -8.53
CA PHE A 32 25.48 -12.81 -8.17
C PHE A 32 24.05 -13.10 -7.68
N ALA A 33 23.33 -14.00 -8.36
CA ALA A 33 22.02 -14.46 -7.95
C ALA A 33 22.08 -15.17 -6.59
N GLN A 34 23.07 -16.04 -6.37
CA GLN A 34 23.25 -16.71 -5.08
C GLN A 34 23.51 -15.72 -3.94
N ALA A 35 24.38 -14.73 -4.15
CA ALA A 35 24.68 -13.71 -3.13
C ALA A 35 23.44 -12.88 -2.79
N MET A 36 22.67 -12.47 -3.81
CA MET A 36 21.43 -11.72 -3.62
C MET A 36 20.34 -12.55 -2.94
N ALA A 37 20.20 -13.82 -3.32
CA ALA A 37 19.27 -14.74 -2.67
C ALA A 37 19.63 -14.96 -1.20
N TYR A 38 20.91 -15.06 -0.87
CA TYR A 38 21.37 -15.19 0.51
C TYR A 38 21.08 -13.91 1.32
N ASP A 39 21.49 -12.74 0.81
CA ASP A 39 21.34 -11.47 1.53
C ASP A 39 19.87 -11.12 1.76
N LEU A 40 19.09 -11.02 0.67
CA LEU A 40 17.68 -10.65 0.74
C LEU A 40 16.82 -11.79 1.32
N GLY A 41 17.14 -13.05 1.02
CA GLY A 41 16.44 -14.19 1.63
C GLY A 41 16.65 -14.26 3.14
N THR A 42 17.85 -13.93 3.65
CA THR A 42 18.12 -13.87 5.09
C THR A 42 17.38 -12.69 5.74
N ALA A 43 17.34 -11.54 5.08
CA ALA A 43 16.67 -10.34 5.61
C ALA A 43 15.13 -10.43 5.57
N PHE A 44 14.56 -11.05 4.53
CA PHE A 44 13.12 -10.99 4.23
C PHE A 44 12.41 -12.35 4.31
N GLY A 45 13.13 -13.46 4.47
CA GLY A 45 12.55 -14.79 4.59
C GLY A 45 11.63 -15.14 3.42
N CYS A 46 10.47 -15.73 3.73
CA CYS A 46 9.47 -16.13 2.73
C CYS A 46 8.82 -14.97 1.96
N ARG A 47 9.03 -13.71 2.38
CA ARG A 47 8.54 -12.53 1.64
C ARG A 47 9.40 -12.15 0.45
N TYR A 48 10.57 -12.77 0.32
CA TYR A 48 11.45 -12.60 -0.82
C TYR A 48 11.67 -13.95 -1.50
N THR A 49 11.41 -13.99 -2.81
CA THR A 49 11.75 -15.13 -3.65
C THR A 49 12.49 -14.62 -4.88
N LEU A 50 13.74 -15.05 -5.06
CA LEU A 50 14.48 -14.77 -6.28
C LEU A 50 14.17 -15.84 -7.34
N HIS A 51 13.61 -15.42 -8.47
CA HIS A 51 13.51 -16.26 -9.66
C HIS A 51 14.68 -15.97 -10.59
N HIS A 52 15.78 -16.71 -10.44
CA HIS A 52 16.96 -16.56 -11.31
C HIS A 52 16.71 -17.20 -12.69
N LYS A 53 16.07 -16.44 -13.57
CA LYS A 53 15.67 -16.81 -14.95
C LYS A 53 15.59 -15.56 -15.83
N LEU A 54 15.45 -15.72 -17.13
CA LEU A 54 15.01 -14.60 -17.97
C LEU A 54 13.59 -14.18 -17.56
N SER A 55 13.29 -12.89 -17.66
CA SER A 55 12.02 -12.29 -17.22
C SER A 55 10.79 -13.03 -17.79
N VAL A 56 10.78 -13.26 -19.11
CA VAL A 56 9.67 -13.97 -19.80
C VAL A 56 9.53 -15.43 -19.37
N GLU A 57 10.64 -16.10 -19.01
CA GLU A 57 10.62 -17.48 -18.51
C GLU A 57 10.12 -17.55 -17.06
N ALA A 58 10.52 -16.57 -16.24
CA ALA A 58 10.04 -16.44 -14.86
C ALA A 58 8.53 -16.18 -14.81
N ALA A 59 7.97 -15.40 -15.74
CA ALA A 59 6.53 -15.10 -15.77
C ALA A 59 5.64 -16.36 -15.84
N VAL A 60 6.15 -17.48 -16.35
CA VAL A 60 5.40 -18.74 -16.51
C VAL A 60 4.98 -19.34 -15.16
N VAL A 61 5.76 -19.14 -14.10
CA VAL A 61 5.43 -19.75 -12.79
C VAL A 61 4.36 -18.98 -12.02
N PHE A 62 3.97 -17.79 -12.48
CA PHE A 62 2.94 -16.98 -11.87
C PHE A 62 1.59 -17.25 -12.50
N ALA A 63 0.55 -17.41 -11.67
CA ALA A 63 -0.82 -17.50 -12.14
C ALA A 63 -1.30 -16.16 -12.71
N ALA A 64 -2.34 -16.19 -13.54
CA ALA A 64 -2.98 -14.96 -13.99
C ALA A 64 -3.58 -14.23 -12.78
N ARG A 65 -3.49 -12.89 -12.78
CA ARG A 65 -4.02 -12.04 -11.71
C ARG A 65 -3.54 -12.41 -10.29
N SER A 66 -2.35 -12.97 -10.15
CA SER A 66 -1.82 -13.43 -8.85
C SER A 66 -0.95 -12.41 -8.11
N VAL A 67 -0.53 -11.31 -8.76
CA VAL A 67 0.29 -10.25 -8.13
C VAL A 67 -0.43 -8.90 -8.16
N ASP A 68 -0.20 -8.05 -7.17
CA ASP A 68 -0.85 -6.72 -7.08
C ASP A 68 -0.23 -5.69 -8.03
N GLY A 69 1.03 -5.86 -8.40
CA GLY A 69 1.72 -5.02 -9.36
C GLY A 69 2.99 -5.67 -9.88
N VAL A 70 3.53 -5.08 -10.95
CA VAL A 70 4.78 -5.50 -11.60
C VAL A 70 5.63 -4.26 -11.79
N PHE A 71 6.90 -4.36 -11.40
CA PHE A 71 7.90 -3.32 -11.60
C PHE A 71 8.91 -3.79 -12.65
N ILE A 72 8.95 -3.12 -13.80
CA ILE A 72 9.79 -3.44 -14.95
C ILE A 72 11.04 -2.55 -14.91
N ASP A 73 12.17 -3.17 -14.64
CA ASP A 73 13.51 -2.56 -14.64
C ASP A 73 14.54 -3.54 -15.23
N GLY A 74 14.17 -4.11 -16.39
CA GLY A 74 14.94 -5.12 -17.09
C GLY A 74 15.75 -4.53 -18.25
N LEU A 75 15.57 -5.11 -19.44
CA LEU A 75 16.27 -4.67 -20.64
C LEU A 75 15.68 -3.35 -21.14
N HIS A 76 16.40 -2.23 -21.01
CA HIS A 76 15.94 -0.88 -21.39
C HIS A 76 15.82 -0.61 -22.92
N THR A 77 15.65 -1.66 -23.72
CA THR A 77 15.27 -1.56 -25.14
C THR A 77 13.77 -1.59 -25.29
N TYR A 78 13.22 -1.02 -26.37
CA TYR A 78 11.78 -1.08 -26.62
C TYR A 78 11.25 -2.52 -26.66
N ASP A 79 11.93 -3.42 -27.38
CA ASP A 79 11.50 -4.81 -27.50
C ASP A 79 11.55 -5.54 -26.15
N GLY A 80 12.61 -5.32 -25.35
CA GLY A 80 12.73 -5.89 -24.01
C GLY A 80 11.59 -5.47 -23.08
N VAL A 81 11.32 -4.16 -22.99
CA VAL A 81 10.22 -3.64 -22.17
C VAL A 81 8.86 -4.12 -22.68
N ARG A 82 8.65 -4.16 -24.01
CA ARG A 82 7.42 -4.69 -24.60
C ARG A 82 7.21 -6.16 -24.24
N ASP A 83 8.24 -6.99 -24.32
CA ASP A 83 8.15 -8.42 -24.03
C ASP A 83 7.87 -8.64 -22.52
N ASP A 84 8.46 -7.84 -21.65
CA ASP A 84 8.14 -7.82 -20.21
C ASP A 84 6.68 -7.42 -19.97
N ILE A 85 6.19 -6.35 -20.60
CA ILE A 85 4.79 -5.92 -20.51
C ILE A 85 3.86 -7.06 -20.93
N GLN A 86 4.14 -7.74 -22.05
CA GLN A 86 3.31 -8.82 -22.55
C GLN A 86 3.26 -10.01 -21.58
N ALA A 87 4.40 -10.40 -21.02
CA ALA A 87 4.49 -11.53 -20.11
C ALA A 87 3.84 -11.24 -18.74
N TRP A 88 4.04 -10.04 -18.21
CA TRP A 88 3.75 -9.73 -16.81
C TRP A 88 2.42 -8.99 -16.57
N ARG A 89 1.92 -8.18 -17.53
CA ARG A 89 0.67 -7.42 -17.31
C ARG A 89 -0.54 -8.32 -17.00
N VAL A 90 -0.55 -9.55 -17.53
CA VAL A 90 -1.62 -10.54 -17.29
C VAL A 90 -1.52 -11.21 -15.92
N LYS A 91 -0.36 -11.11 -15.26
CA LYS A 91 -0.11 -11.63 -13.91
C LYS A 91 -0.60 -10.64 -12.85
N ALA A 92 -0.57 -9.34 -13.16
CA ALA A 92 -1.11 -8.31 -12.28
C ALA A 92 -2.64 -8.39 -12.16
N LYS A 93 -3.19 -8.18 -10.96
CA LYS A 93 -4.63 -8.13 -10.67
C LYS A 93 -5.34 -7.04 -11.48
N ALA A 94 -6.67 -7.16 -11.59
CA ALA A 94 -7.51 -6.09 -12.10
C ALA A 94 -7.39 -4.85 -11.19
N GLY A 95 -7.13 -3.68 -11.76
CA GLY A 95 -6.81 -2.46 -11.01
C GLY A 95 -5.39 -2.42 -10.44
N GLY A 96 -4.57 -3.44 -10.72
CA GLY A 96 -3.16 -3.49 -10.33
C GLY A 96 -2.28 -2.55 -11.16
N TYR A 97 -0.98 -2.56 -10.91
CA TYR A 97 -0.05 -1.58 -11.50
C TYR A 97 1.03 -2.23 -12.36
N CYS A 98 1.38 -1.58 -13.48
CA CYS A 98 2.62 -1.83 -14.20
C CYS A 98 3.51 -0.59 -14.07
N MET A 99 4.67 -0.76 -13.44
CA MET A 99 5.59 0.32 -13.08
C MET A 99 6.87 0.18 -13.91
N PHE A 100 7.49 1.30 -14.25
CA PHE A 100 8.68 1.36 -15.09
C PHE A 100 9.70 2.29 -14.45
N ASN A 101 10.94 1.81 -14.32
CA ASN A 101 12.09 2.65 -13.98
C ASN A 101 12.73 3.22 -15.25
N ASP A 102 13.57 4.24 -15.09
CA ASP A 102 14.32 4.92 -16.15
C ASP A 102 13.45 5.55 -17.25
N TYR A 103 12.19 5.85 -16.94
CA TYR A 103 11.35 6.66 -17.80
C TYR A 103 11.94 8.07 -17.89
N THR A 104 11.96 8.67 -19.09
CA THR A 104 12.36 10.08 -19.24
C THR A 104 11.50 10.70 -20.33
N PRO A 105 10.56 11.59 -19.98
CA PRO A 105 9.72 12.23 -20.98
C PRO A 105 10.57 12.99 -22.02
N GLY A 106 10.28 12.78 -23.31
CA GLY A 106 10.94 13.50 -24.41
C GLY A 106 12.24 12.87 -24.93
N GLY A 107 12.43 11.56 -24.75
CA GLY A 107 13.52 10.81 -25.38
C GLY A 107 14.86 10.93 -24.65
N GLY A 108 14.87 10.64 -23.34
CA GLY A 108 16.11 10.59 -22.54
C GLY A 108 17.02 9.39 -22.84
N SER A 109 17.78 8.94 -21.85
CA SER A 109 18.78 7.86 -22.01
C SER A 109 18.19 6.53 -22.51
N PHE A 110 16.90 6.29 -22.24
CA PHE A 110 16.21 5.03 -22.55
C PHE A 110 14.87 5.28 -23.27
N PRO A 111 14.90 5.72 -24.54
CA PRO A 111 13.67 6.07 -25.28
C PRO A 111 12.75 4.86 -25.51
N GLY A 112 13.29 3.64 -25.45
CA GLY A 112 12.50 2.41 -25.55
C GLY A 112 11.53 2.21 -24.38
N VAL A 113 11.96 2.56 -23.16
CA VAL A 113 11.11 2.53 -21.95
C VAL A 113 9.96 3.52 -22.10
N GLU A 114 10.26 4.76 -22.48
CA GLU A 114 9.24 5.80 -22.65
C GLU A 114 8.17 5.37 -23.67
N LYS A 115 8.62 4.88 -24.83
CA LYS A 115 7.72 4.44 -25.90
C LYS A 115 6.82 3.29 -25.44
N ALA A 116 7.38 2.25 -24.84
CA ALA A 116 6.61 1.09 -24.39
C ALA A 116 5.60 1.44 -23.28
N ALA A 117 5.99 2.28 -22.32
CA ALA A 117 5.10 2.74 -21.25
C ALA A 117 3.95 3.60 -21.79
N LYS A 118 4.21 4.48 -22.76
CA LYS A 118 3.16 5.28 -23.43
C LYS A 118 2.20 4.41 -24.23
N GLU A 119 2.68 3.38 -24.92
CA GLU A 119 1.83 2.44 -25.65
C GLU A 119 0.93 1.64 -24.70
N LEU A 120 1.45 1.19 -23.55
CA LEU A 120 0.63 0.54 -22.52
C LEU A 120 -0.42 1.51 -21.96
N ALA A 121 -0.03 2.74 -21.63
CA ALA A 121 -0.93 3.78 -21.12
C ALA A 121 -2.03 4.16 -22.10
N ALA A 122 -1.77 4.13 -23.41
CA ALA A 122 -2.79 4.38 -24.43
C ALA A 122 -3.90 3.30 -24.44
N SER A 123 -3.63 2.12 -23.86
CA SER A 123 -4.60 1.03 -23.75
C SER A 123 -5.43 1.05 -22.45
N THR A 124 -5.22 2.03 -21.56
CA THR A 124 -5.93 2.13 -20.28
C THR A 124 -6.50 3.54 -20.03
N PRO A 125 -7.74 3.68 -19.55
CA PRO A 125 -8.37 4.98 -19.22
C PRO A 125 -7.58 5.83 -18.22
N GLY A 126 -6.87 5.21 -17.28
CA GLY A 126 -6.07 5.91 -16.27
C GLY A 126 -4.77 6.54 -16.80
N GLY A 127 -4.31 6.17 -18.01
CA GLY A 127 -3.10 6.70 -18.61
C GLY A 127 -1.82 6.41 -17.81
N ILE A 128 -0.81 7.27 -17.99
CA ILE A 128 0.48 7.18 -17.28
C ILE A 128 0.51 8.19 -16.13
N ALA A 129 0.90 7.74 -14.94
CA ALA A 129 1.09 8.58 -13.77
C ALA A 129 2.53 8.42 -13.24
N GLY A 130 3.13 9.51 -12.78
CA GLY A 130 4.51 9.50 -12.29
C GLY A 130 4.61 9.23 -10.79
N ILE A 131 5.68 8.53 -10.38
CA ILE A 131 6.22 8.59 -9.01
C ILE A 131 7.48 9.45 -9.11
N GLY A 132 7.32 10.75 -8.88
CA GLY A 132 8.43 11.70 -8.89
C GLY A 132 9.01 11.92 -7.50
N ILE A 133 10.29 12.29 -7.42
CA ILE A 133 10.80 13.01 -6.25
C ILE A 133 10.07 14.35 -6.21
N ILE A 134 9.37 14.63 -5.11
CA ILE A 134 8.68 15.90 -4.87
C ILE A 134 9.64 17.06 -5.20
N GLY A 135 9.23 17.94 -6.13
CA GLY A 135 9.99 19.14 -6.48
C GLY A 135 10.95 19.03 -7.67
N THR A 136 10.95 17.93 -8.43
CA THR A 136 11.75 17.85 -9.67
C THR A 136 10.92 17.50 -10.91
N PRO A 137 11.24 18.03 -12.10
CA PRO A 137 10.53 17.73 -13.35
C PRO A 137 10.93 16.38 -13.97
N ARG A 138 11.66 15.52 -13.25
CA ARG A 138 12.16 14.23 -13.76
C ARG A 138 11.37 13.09 -13.13
N TYR A 139 10.46 12.50 -13.88
CA TYR A 139 9.86 11.22 -13.52
C TYR A 139 10.84 10.12 -13.90
N SER A 140 11.66 9.62 -12.96
CA SER A 140 12.48 8.41 -13.21
C SER A 140 11.62 7.15 -13.15
N ASN A 141 10.56 7.17 -12.34
CA ASN A 141 9.60 6.09 -12.21
C ASN A 141 8.21 6.54 -12.64
N VAL A 142 7.54 5.71 -13.43
CA VAL A 142 6.14 5.90 -13.83
C VAL A 142 5.36 4.62 -13.63
N TRP A 143 4.04 4.73 -13.57
CA TRP A 143 3.16 3.59 -13.52
C TRP A 143 1.92 3.79 -14.39
N VAL A 144 1.34 2.68 -14.79
CA VAL A 144 0.09 2.58 -15.54
C VAL A 144 -0.86 1.70 -14.73
N ASN A 145 -2.08 2.19 -14.46
CA ASN A 145 -3.11 1.34 -13.88
C ASN A 145 -3.56 0.33 -14.94
N LEU A 146 -3.57 -0.95 -14.58
CA LEU A 146 -4.06 -2.03 -15.40
C LEU A 146 -5.55 -2.21 -15.08
N ASP A 147 -6.37 -1.44 -15.78
CA ASP A 147 -7.82 -1.42 -15.63
C ASP A 147 -8.46 -2.81 -15.49
N SER A 148 -9.56 -2.87 -14.75
CA SER A 148 -10.42 -4.05 -14.62
C SER A 148 -11.10 -4.48 -15.93
N ALA A 149 -11.12 -3.59 -16.94
CA ALA A 149 -11.78 -3.81 -18.21
C ALA A 149 -10.97 -3.22 -19.38
N ALA A 150 -9.99 -3.97 -19.89
CA ALA A 150 -9.68 -3.90 -21.32
C ALA A 150 -10.25 -5.16 -21.98
N PRO A 151 -11.02 -5.02 -23.07
CA PRO A 151 -11.72 -6.15 -23.67
C PRO A 151 -10.71 -7.20 -24.10
N ALA A 152 -11.02 -8.46 -23.83
CA ALA A 152 -10.38 -9.56 -24.53
C ALA A 152 -10.37 -9.21 -26.01
N PHE A 153 -9.18 -9.27 -26.62
CA PHE A 153 -8.99 -9.11 -28.06
C PHE A 153 -10.17 -9.71 -28.83
N LEU A 154 -10.69 -8.93 -29.77
CA LEU A 154 -11.65 -9.34 -30.78
C LEU A 154 -11.21 -10.70 -31.35
N ARG A 155 -11.82 -11.79 -30.85
CA ARG A 155 -11.71 -13.10 -31.51
C ARG A 155 -12.59 -13.00 -32.73
N VAL A 156 -11.96 -12.84 -33.90
CA VAL A 156 -12.59 -13.14 -35.17
C VAL A 156 -13.11 -14.57 -35.08
N SER A 157 -14.43 -14.69 -35.13
CA SER A 157 -15.18 -15.94 -35.18
C SER A 157 -14.73 -16.78 -36.38
N THR A 158 -14.41 -18.04 -36.13
CA THR A 158 -14.90 -19.12 -37.00
C THR A 158 -15.52 -20.23 -36.16
N ASN A 159 -16.67 -20.66 -36.65
CA ASN A 159 -17.71 -21.53 -36.12
C ASN A 159 -17.24 -22.91 -35.61
N SER A 160 -17.79 -23.40 -34.49
CA SER A 160 -18.72 -24.56 -34.48
C SER A 160 -19.03 -25.08 -33.05
N GLN A 161 -20.33 -25.07 -32.73
CA GLN A 161 -21.10 -26.00 -31.87
C GLN A 161 -20.60 -26.42 -30.47
N ALA A 162 -21.34 -26.01 -29.42
CA ALA A 162 -21.75 -26.83 -28.26
C ALA A 162 -22.68 -26.03 -27.29
N PRO A 163 -23.56 -26.69 -26.49
CA PRO A 163 -24.84 -26.12 -26.05
C PRO A 163 -24.84 -25.38 -24.70
N GLN A 164 -25.95 -24.67 -24.50
CA GLN A 164 -26.34 -23.77 -23.41
C GLN A 164 -26.30 -24.39 -22.00
N GLY A 165 -25.92 -23.58 -21.01
CA GLY A 165 -26.04 -23.91 -19.58
C GLY A 165 -25.99 -22.69 -18.66
N ALA A 166 -27.14 -22.36 -18.07
CA ALA A 166 -27.40 -21.59 -16.84
C ALA A 166 -26.77 -20.20 -16.63
N VAL A 167 -27.61 -19.16 -16.79
CA VAL A 167 -27.39 -17.83 -16.22
C VAL A 167 -27.75 -17.85 -14.73
N VAL A 168 -26.77 -17.67 -13.85
CA VAL A 168 -27.02 -17.32 -12.45
C VAL A 168 -27.05 -15.80 -12.36
N VAL A 169 -28.25 -15.22 -12.31
CA VAL A 169 -28.44 -13.82 -11.95
C VAL A 169 -28.25 -13.74 -10.44
N ALA A 170 -27.10 -13.26 -9.98
CA ALA A 170 -26.94 -12.86 -8.59
C ALA A 170 -27.75 -11.56 -8.40
N GLU A 171 -28.89 -11.66 -7.74
CA GLU A 171 -29.65 -10.51 -7.27
C GLU A 171 -28.74 -9.63 -6.40
N LEU A 172 -28.55 -8.39 -6.84
CA LEU A 172 -27.93 -7.33 -6.07
C LEU A 172 -28.85 -7.06 -4.86
N ARG A 173 -28.53 -7.64 -3.71
CA ARG A 173 -29.20 -7.28 -2.46
C ARG A 173 -28.82 -5.84 -2.14
N THR A 174 -29.75 -4.92 -2.37
CA THR A 174 -29.67 -3.57 -1.83
C THR A 174 -29.67 -3.68 -0.31
N ALA A 175 -28.50 -3.49 0.30
CA ALA A 175 -28.39 -3.33 1.73
C ALA A 175 -29.23 -2.11 2.13
N THR A 176 -30.32 -2.37 2.83
CA THR A 176 -31.12 -1.36 3.50
C THR A 176 -30.21 -0.55 4.42
N THR A 177 -30.06 0.74 4.11
CA THR A 177 -29.42 1.72 4.97
C THR A 177 -30.21 1.82 6.27
N THR A 178 -29.80 1.07 7.28
CA THR A 178 -30.18 1.37 8.66
C THR A 178 -29.51 2.68 9.03
N ASN A 179 -30.32 3.69 9.39
CA ASN A 179 -29.86 4.91 10.03
C ASN A 179 -28.88 4.55 11.15
N SER A 180 -27.58 4.72 10.91
CA SER A 180 -26.56 4.49 11.92
C SER A 180 -26.56 5.68 12.87
N SER A 181 -27.14 5.54 14.06
CA SER A 181 -26.73 6.41 15.16
C SER A 181 -25.23 6.17 15.38
N CYS A 182 -24.46 7.25 15.44
CA CYS A 182 -23.09 7.15 15.93
C CYS A 182 -23.17 7.13 17.46
N ASP A 183 -22.95 5.96 18.05
CA ASP A 183 -23.03 5.80 19.49
C ASP A 183 -21.65 6.08 20.10
N HIS A 184 -21.50 7.28 20.67
CA HIS A 184 -20.31 7.67 21.42
C HIS A 184 -20.59 7.60 22.92
N PRO A 185 -19.59 7.21 23.75
CA PRO A 185 -19.73 7.33 25.20
C PRO A 185 -20.13 8.76 25.58
N THR A 186 -21.15 8.91 26.40
CA THR A 186 -21.63 10.23 26.87
C THR A 186 -20.93 10.69 28.16
N THR A 187 -20.12 9.83 28.77
CA THR A 187 -19.38 10.11 30.00
C THR A 187 -17.99 9.50 29.96
N CYS A 188 -17.02 10.21 30.54
CA CYS A 188 -15.65 9.73 30.77
C CYS A 188 -15.24 10.12 32.19
N ALA A 189 -15.29 9.16 33.12
CA ALA A 189 -15.05 9.37 34.54
C ALA A 189 -13.95 8.44 35.07
N GLY A 190 -13.40 8.75 36.25
CA GLY A 190 -12.41 7.90 36.93
C GLY A 190 -11.13 7.76 36.12
N ALA A 191 -10.76 6.52 35.76
CA ALA A 191 -9.58 6.23 34.97
C ALA A 191 -9.64 6.86 33.56
N CYS A 192 -10.84 6.90 32.95
CA CYS A 192 -11.05 7.52 31.64
C CYS A 192 -10.71 9.01 31.67
N GLU A 193 -11.24 9.76 32.64
CA GLU A 193 -11.01 11.21 32.75
C GLU A 193 -9.53 11.54 32.95
N GLN A 194 -8.85 10.75 33.78
CA GLN A 194 -7.42 10.91 34.06
C GLN A 194 -6.57 10.57 32.83
N LEU A 195 -6.89 9.49 32.12
CA LEU A 195 -6.20 9.10 30.89
C LEU A 195 -6.46 10.09 29.76
N LEU A 196 -7.67 10.64 29.65
CA LEU A 196 -8.03 11.65 28.67
C LEU A 196 -7.15 12.91 28.80
N LYS A 197 -6.82 13.33 30.04
CA LYS A 197 -5.87 14.43 30.28
C LYS A 197 -4.48 14.12 29.71
N VAL A 198 -4.02 12.87 29.84
CA VAL A 198 -2.76 12.42 29.25
C VAL A 198 -2.85 12.42 27.72
N ILE A 199 -3.90 11.82 27.15
CA ILE A 199 -4.11 11.75 25.69
C ILE A 199 -4.06 13.15 25.07
N ARG A 200 -4.80 14.11 25.62
CA ARG A 200 -4.82 15.50 25.10
C ARG A 200 -3.46 16.18 25.25
N SER A 201 -2.76 15.95 26.36
CA SER A 201 -1.40 16.49 26.57
C SER A 201 -0.41 15.93 25.54
N GLU A 202 -0.40 14.62 25.33
CA GLU A 202 0.47 13.95 24.37
C GLU A 202 0.11 14.36 22.93
N ARG A 203 -1.18 14.44 22.59
CA ARG A 203 -1.67 14.94 21.30
C ARG A 203 -1.12 16.34 21.00
N ALA A 204 -1.22 17.27 21.95
CA ALA A 204 -0.73 18.63 21.77
C ALA A 204 0.80 18.71 21.63
N ALA A 205 1.52 17.88 22.39
CA ALA A 205 2.98 17.83 22.43
C ALA A 205 3.62 17.03 21.28
N SER A 206 2.82 16.24 20.53
CA SER A 206 3.32 15.32 19.51
C SER A 206 4.13 16.05 18.42
N PRO A 207 5.43 15.73 18.22
CA PRO A 207 6.28 16.40 17.25
C PRO A 207 5.93 16.04 15.80
N TRP A 208 5.29 14.89 15.57
CA TRP A 208 4.94 14.40 14.23
C TRP A 208 3.68 15.06 13.64
N LYS A 209 3.02 15.98 14.35
CA LYS A 209 1.87 16.74 13.82
C LYS A 209 2.18 17.58 12.57
N VAL A 210 3.46 17.74 12.25
CA VAL A 210 3.96 18.53 11.11
C VAL A 210 3.40 18.06 9.77
N TYR A 211 3.12 16.78 9.58
CA TYR A 211 2.64 16.24 8.31
C TYR A 211 1.10 16.25 8.19
N TYR A 212 0.35 16.51 9.26
CA TYR A 212 -1.11 16.34 9.26
C TYR A 212 -1.82 17.30 8.31
N ASP A 213 -1.32 18.54 8.18
CA ASP A 213 -1.89 19.51 7.24
C ASP A 213 -1.68 19.08 5.78
N GLU A 214 -0.55 18.42 5.47
CA GLU A 214 -0.29 17.89 4.13
C GLU A 214 -1.31 16.80 3.74
N ILE A 215 -1.64 15.92 4.70
CA ILE A 215 -2.68 14.89 4.50
C ILE A 215 -4.05 15.54 4.32
N ALA A 216 -4.41 16.52 5.16
CA ALA A 216 -5.68 17.22 5.03
C ALA A 216 -5.83 17.91 3.66
N GLU A 217 -4.79 18.61 3.21
CA GLU A 217 -4.77 19.24 1.88
C GLU A 217 -4.90 18.22 0.75
N PHE A 218 -4.24 17.06 0.86
CA PHE A 218 -4.37 15.99 -0.10
C PHE A 218 -5.83 15.49 -0.20
N LEU A 219 -6.48 15.25 0.94
CA LEU A 219 -7.87 14.80 0.99
C LEU A 219 -8.85 15.85 0.42
N ILE A 220 -8.64 17.13 0.72
CA ILE A 220 -9.43 18.23 0.15
C ILE A 220 -9.30 18.24 -1.38
N LYS A 221 -8.07 18.15 -1.91
CA LYS A 221 -7.81 18.13 -3.37
C LYS A 221 -8.47 16.92 -4.06
N ARG A 222 -8.71 15.83 -3.33
CA ARG A 222 -9.38 14.62 -3.83
C ARG A 222 -10.90 14.63 -3.62
N ASN A 223 -11.46 15.68 -3.00
CA ASN A 223 -12.86 15.72 -2.57
C ASN A 223 -13.24 14.48 -1.74
N ALA A 224 -12.33 14.01 -0.88
CA ALA A 224 -12.57 12.83 -0.05
C ALA A 224 -13.67 13.10 0.98
N THR A 225 -14.57 12.14 1.12
CA THR A 225 -15.74 12.22 2.01
C THR A 225 -15.71 11.17 3.12
N ARG A 226 -14.98 10.06 2.92
CA ARG A 226 -14.81 9.02 3.93
C ARG A 226 -13.40 8.43 3.91
N VAL A 227 -12.73 8.41 5.06
CA VAL A 227 -11.38 7.82 5.21
C VAL A 227 -11.29 6.93 6.43
N VAL A 228 -10.31 6.02 6.41
CA VAL A 228 -9.96 5.16 7.54
C VAL A 228 -8.56 5.49 8.03
N GLU A 229 -8.39 5.66 9.33
CA GLU A 229 -7.09 5.74 10.01
C GLU A 229 -6.85 4.43 10.76
N ILE A 230 -5.86 3.65 10.33
CA ILE A 230 -5.41 2.42 10.99
C ILE A 230 -4.17 2.75 11.82
N GLY A 231 -4.23 2.50 13.13
CA GLY A 231 -3.15 2.87 14.04
C GLY A 231 -3.32 4.27 14.61
N THR A 232 -4.50 4.59 15.15
CA THR A 232 -4.69 5.90 15.78
C THR A 232 -3.98 5.92 17.14
N ALA A 233 -2.89 6.67 17.26
CA ALA A 233 -2.24 6.89 18.55
C ALA A 233 -3.06 7.82 19.47
N TRP A 234 -2.60 9.05 19.69
CA TRP A 234 -3.28 10.03 20.55
C TRP A 234 -4.52 10.69 19.89
N GLY A 235 -4.93 10.25 18.69
CA GLY A 235 -6.03 10.85 17.92
C GLY A 235 -5.68 12.16 17.23
N GLY A 236 -4.40 12.49 17.13
CA GLY A 236 -3.96 13.78 16.59
C GLY A 236 -4.22 13.95 15.10
N LEU A 237 -4.00 12.91 14.30
CA LEU A 237 -4.33 12.96 12.88
C LEU A 237 -5.85 13.02 12.71
N ALA A 238 -6.61 12.13 13.35
CA ALA A 238 -8.06 12.15 13.35
C ALA A 238 -8.65 13.54 13.67
N GLU A 239 -8.24 14.15 14.78
CA GLU A 239 -8.67 15.51 15.18
C GLU A 239 -8.36 16.51 14.06
N ARG A 240 -7.12 16.51 13.55
CA ARG A 240 -6.69 17.47 12.55
C ARG A 240 -7.43 17.34 11.23
N LEU A 241 -7.68 16.11 10.76
CA LEU A 241 -8.44 15.85 9.53
C LEU A 241 -9.90 16.28 9.68
N LEU A 242 -10.53 16.01 10.82
CA LEU A 242 -11.92 16.39 11.09
C LEU A 242 -12.12 17.91 11.20
N GLU A 243 -11.13 18.63 11.75
CA GLU A 243 -11.07 20.09 11.76
C GLU A 243 -10.93 20.68 10.35
N LYS A 244 -10.01 20.14 9.55
CA LYS A 244 -9.54 20.76 8.31
C LYS A 244 -10.33 20.40 7.07
N VAL A 245 -10.94 19.21 7.03
CA VAL A 245 -11.66 18.71 5.86
C VAL A 245 -13.16 18.75 6.17
N PRO A 246 -13.91 19.77 5.70
CA PRO A 246 -15.33 19.88 6.00
C PRO A 246 -16.11 18.68 5.45
N GLY A 247 -17.01 18.12 6.26
CA GLY A 247 -17.87 17.00 5.84
C GLY A 247 -17.20 15.63 5.81
N LEU A 248 -15.89 15.53 6.04
CA LEU A 248 -15.17 14.25 6.13
C LEU A 248 -15.77 13.38 7.24
N LYS A 249 -16.06 12.12 6.92
CA LYS A 249 -16.26 11.03 7.88
C LYS A 249 -14.96 10.26 8.05
N LEU A 250 -14.54 10.05 9.30
CA LEU A 250 -13.31 9.37 9.65
C LEU A 250 -13.62 8.18 10.55
N ASP A 251 -13.22 7.01 10.08
CA ASP A 251 -13.25 5.76 10.83
C ASP A 251 -11.83 5.48 11.37
N ALA A 252 -11.64 5.54 12.69
CA ALA A 252 -10.36 5.23 13.33
C ALA A 252 -10.36 3.77 13.80
N VAL A 253 -9.25 3.05 13.61
CA VAL A 253 -9.11 1.63 13.93
C VAL A 253 -7.86 1.43 14.76
N ASP A 254 -8.02 1.04 16.02
CA ASP A 254 -6.90 0.72 16.91
C ASP A 254 -7.36 -0.15 18.10
N PRO A 255 -6.61 -1.20 18.48
CA PRO A 255 -6.89 -2.00 19.67
C PRO A 255 -6.34 -1.39 20.98
N PHE A 256 -5.55 -0.32 20.95
CA PHE A 256 -4.90 0.35 22.08
C PHE A 256 -4.19 -0.58 23.06
N MET A 257 -3.45 -1.55 22.53
CA MET A 257 -2.73 -2.50 23.37
C MET A 257 -1.47 -1.87 23.96
N ALA A 258 -1.19 -2.11 25.24
CA ALA A 258 0.10 -1.76 25.83
C ALA A 258 1.10 -2.91 25.66
N GLY A 259 2.38 -2.59 25.43
CA GLY A 259 3.45 -3.58 25.40
C GLY A 259 3.39 -4.59 24.24
N TYR A 260 2.72 -4.25 23.12
CA TYR A 260 2.62 -5.13 21.95
C TYR A 260 3.96 -5.34 21.23
N ASP A 261 4.89 -4.40 21.37
CA ASP A 261 6.25 -4.49 20.87
C ASP A 261 7.24 -3.82 21.82
N LYS A 262 8.39 -4.47 22.04
CA LYS A 262 9.47 -3.94 22.90
C LYS A 262 10.37 -2.95 22.17
N LYS A 263 10.34 -2.91 20.83
CA LYS A 263 11.15 -2.00 20.01
C LYS A 263 10.41 -0.72 19.67
N ASP A 264 9.09 -0.77 19.59
CA ASP A 264 8.25 0.40 19.37
C ASP A 264 8.18 1.30 20.62
N ARG A 265 8.49 2.58 20.42
CA ARG A 265 8.49 3.59 21.49
C ARG A 265 7.09 3.81 22.05
N GLN A 266 6.07 3.83 21.20
CA GLN A 266 4.70 4.14 21.59
C GLN A 266 4.12 3.01 22.45
N SER A 267 4.38 1.76 22.10
CA SER A 267 4.10 0.57 22.89
C SER A 267 4.68 0.66 24.31
N GLY A 268 5.94 1.11 24.44
CA GLY A 268 6.58 1.34 25.73
C GLY A 268 5.95 2.48 26.54
N VAL A 269 5.50 3.55 25.88
CA VAL A 269 4.74 4.63 26.53
C VAL A 269 3.41 4.12 27.07
N TYR A 270 2.67 3.35 26.28
CA TYR A 270 1.42 2.72 26.72
C TYR A 270 1.64 1.79 27.92
N GLU A 271 2.68 0.98 27.90
CA GLU A 271 3.04 0.11 29.05
C GLU A 271 3.36 0.94 30.31
N GLY A 272 4.04 2.08 30.16
CA GLY A 272 4.31 3.00 31.26
C GLY A 272 3.04 3.60 31.87
N ILE A 273 2.10 4.03 31.02
CA ILE A 273 0.80 4.58 31.45
C ILE A 273 -0.03 3.48 32.11
N GLN A 274 -0.13 2.30 31.48
CA GLN A 274 -0.81 1.14 32.04
C GLN A 274 -0.35 0.86 33.49
N LYS A 275 0.98 0.78 33.71
CA LYS A 275 1.56 0.55 35.04
C LYS A 275 1.24 1.67 36.02
N LYS A 276 1.33 2.94 35.58
CA LYS A 276 1.02 4.12 36.40
C LYS A 276 -0.43 4.10 36.89
N PHE A 277 -1.35 3.66 36.04
CA PHE A 277 -2.78 3.59 36.35
C PHE A 277 -3.19 2.26 37.01
N LYS A 278 -2.25 1.32 37.18
CA LYS A 278 -2.47 -0.02 37.74
C LYS A 278 -3.57 -0.81 37.01
N LEU A 279 -3.63 -0.65 35.69
CA LEU A 279 -4.55 -1.38 34.83
C LEU A 279 -3.89 -2.65 34.29
N ASP A 280 -4.66 -3.70 34.05
CA ASP A 280 -4.20 -4.76 33.16
C ASP A 280 -4.28 -4.30 31.69
N VAL A 281 -3.79 -5.13 30.77
CA VAL A 281 -3.69 -4.77 29.35
C VAL A 281 -5.07 -4.52 28.73
N GLN A 282 -6.08 -5.31 29.10
CA GLN A 282 -7.43 -5.18 28.56
C GLN A 282 -8.11 -3.93 29.13
N ALA A 283 -8.04 -3.72 30.43
CA ALA A 283 -8.60 -2.55 31.08
C ALA A 283 -7.96 -1.25 30.59
N PHE A 284 -6.64 -1.23 30.33
CA PHE A 284 -5.99 -0.09 29.69
C PHE A 284 -6.53 0.17 28.29
N SER A 285 -6.60 -0.88 27.48
CA SER A 285 -7.13 -0.85 26.10
C SER A 285 -8.57 -0.30 26.07
N ASP A 286 -9.46 -0.83 26.90
CA ASP A 286 -10.86 -0.40 27.01
C ASP A 286 -10.99 1.06 27.47
N VAL A 287 -10.23 1.47 28.50
CA VAL A 287 -10.27 2.84 29.04
C VAL A 287 -9.70 3.84 28.04
N PHE A 288 -8.67 3.47 27.28
CA PHE A 288 -8.10 4.30 26.23
C PHE A 288 -9.10 4.49 25.09
N ALA A 289 -9.72 3.40 24.63
CA ALA A 289 -10.76 3.45 23.60
C ALA A 289 -11.96 4.30 24.04
N GLN A 290 -12.42 4.14 25.29
CA GLN A 290 -13.50 4.96 25.85
C GLN A 290 -13.11 6.44 25.86
N ALA A 291 -11.89 6.78 26.30
CA ALA A 291 -11.43 8.17 26.35
C ALA A 291 -11.35 8.79 24.94
N MET A 292 -10.82 8.06 23.97
CA MET A 292 -10.73 8.48 22.56
C MET A 292 -12.13 8.66 21.93
N ALA A 293 -13.02 7.69 22.10
CA ALA A 293 -14.39 7.76 21.59
C ALA A 293 -15.19 8.89 22.24
N TYR A 294 -15.05 9.08 23.56
CA TYR A 294 -15.67 10.20 24.26
C TYR A 294 -15.15 11.55 23.71
N ASP A 295 -13.84 11.72 23.59
CA ASP A 295 -13.22 12.99 23.22
C ASP A 295 -13.58 13.42 21.80
N LEU A 296 -13.20 12.61 20.81
CA LEU A 296 -13.41 12.93 19.39
C LEU A 296 -14.87 12.76 18.98
N GLY A 297 -15.59 11.81 19.59
CA GLY A 297 -17.02 11.66 19.38
C GLY A 297 -17.83 12.85 19.91
N THR A 298 -17.46 13.41 21.07
CA THR A 298 -18.09 14.65 21.58
C THR A 298 -17.77 15.85 20.70
N ALA A 299 -16.52 15.96 20.20
CA ALA A 299 -16.10 17.10 19.39
C ALA A 299 -16.68 17.08 17.97
N PHE A 300 -16.82 15.90 17.35
CA PHE A 300 -17.13 15.78 15.92
C PHE A 300 -18.40 14.96 15.61
N GLY A 301 -19.06 14.39 16.61
CA GLY A 301 -20.27 13.60 16.45
C GLY A 301 -20.10 12.44 15.47
N CYS A 302 -21.07 12.26 14.58
CA CYS A 302 -21.07 11.14 13.61
C CYS A 302 -20.05 11.28 12.48
N ARG A 303 -19.22 12.33 12.50
CA ARG A 303 -18.07 12.42 11.61
C ARG A 303 -16.91 11.56 12.09
N TYR A 304 -16.90 11.16 13.35
CA TYR A 304 -15.89 10.26 13.91
C TYR A 304 -16.54 8.94 14.33
N THR A 305 -15.87 7.83 14.03
CA THR A 305 -16.23 6.49 14.50
C THR A 305 -14.96 5.78 14.94
N LEU A 306 -14.94 5.19 16.14
CA LEU A 306 -13.83 4.36 16.61
C LEU A 306 -14.20 2.88 16.52
N HIS A 307 -13.35 2.11 15.83
CA HIS A 307 -13.36 0.66 15.78
C HIS A 307 -12.26 0.14 16.71
N HIS A 308 -12.61 -0.13 17.97
CA HIS A 308 -11.69 -0.65 18.99
C HIS A 308 -11.41 -2.14 18.77
N LYS A 309 -10.62 -2.45 17.74
CA LYS A 309 -10.33 -3.80 17.24
C LYS A 309 -9.00 -3.84 16.50
N LEU A 310 -8.51 -5.05 16.19
CA LEU A 310 -7.40 -5.20 15.25
C LEU A 310 -7.85 -4.76 13.84
N SER A 311 -6.91 -4.26 13.03
CA SER A 311 -7.20 -3.80 11.67
C SER A 311 -7.85 -4.87 10.79
N VAL A 312 -7.39 -6.12 10.90
CA VAL A 312 -7.94 -7.28 10.18
C VAL A 312 -9.38 -7.61 10.59
N GLU A 313 -9.75 -7.32 11.83
CA GLU A 313 -11.11 -7.54 12.35
C GLU A 313 -12.04 -6.39 11.98
N ALA A 314 -11.53 -5.15 11.93
CA ALA A 314 -12.30 -3.98 11.53
C ALA A 314 -12.54 -3.94 10.01
N ALA A 315 -11.61 -4.48 9.20
CA ALA A 315 -11.69 -4.44 7.74
C ALA A 315 -13.02 -4.98 7.17
N VAL A 316 -13.61 -6.00 7.81
CA VAL A 316 -14.87 -6.62 7.38
C VAL A 316 -16.09 -5.68 7.44
N VAL A 317 -15.97 -4.56 8.16
CA VAL A 317 -17.03 -3.53 8.25
C VAL A 317 -17.10 -2.69 6.98
N PHE A 318 -16.01 -2.63 6.21
CA PHE A 318 -15.89 -1.80 5.02
C PHE A 318 -16.08 -2.66 3.78
N ALA A 319 -17.02 -2.28 2.92
CA ALA A 319 -17.12 -2.90 1.60
C ALA A 319 -15.93 -2.47 0.73
N ASP A 320 -15.49 -3.34 -0.18
CA ASP A 320 -14.42 -3.02 -1.12
C ASP A 320 -14.75 -1.75 -1.91
N GLY A 321 -13.80 -0.81 -1.95
CA GLY A 321 -13.96 0.48 -2.63
C GLY A 321 -14.90 1.48 -1.92
N SER A 322 -15.32 1.23 -0.68
CA SER A 322 -16.28 2.09 0.05
C SER A 322 -15.67 3.30 0.78
N VAL A 323 -14.36 3.49 0.69
CA VAL A 323 -13.62 4.58 1.35
C VAL A 323 -12.68 5.25 0.36
N ASP A 324 -12.50 6.57 0.49
CA ASP A 324 -11.72 7.40 -0.42
C ASP A 324 -10.21 7.37 -0.10
N GLY A 325 -9.86 6.90 1.10
CA GLY A 325 -8.48 6.79 1.55
C GLY A 325 -8.34 5.95 2.81
N VAL A 326 -7.18 5.30 2.93
CA VAL A 326 -6.76 4.57 4.13
C VAL A 326 -5.37 5.08 4.52
N PHE A 327 -5.25 5.61 5.73
CA PHE A 327 -3.96 5.94 6.34
C PHE A 327 -3.57 4.80 7.27
N ILE A 328 -2.33 4.31 7.17
CA ILE A 328 -1.83 3.18 7.96
C ILE A 328 -0.57 3.61 8.69
N ASP A 329 -0.68 3.72 10.01
CA ASP A 329 0.38 4.06 10.96
C ASP A 329 0.24 3.17 12.22
N GLY A 330 0.03 1.88 11.96
CA GLY A 330 -0.22 0.86 12.97
C GLY A 330 1.06 0.23 13.52
N LEU A 331 1.02 -1.08 13.73
CA LEU A 331 2.12 -1.84 14.32
C LEU A 331 3.45 -1.62 13.56
N HIS A 332 4.42 -0.98 14.23
CA HIS A 332 5.77 -0.75 13.72
C HIS A 332 6.70 -1.97 13.83
N THR A 333 6.15 -3.19 13.95
CA THR A 333 6.93 -4.43 13.89
C THR A 333 6.87 -5.05 12.52
N TYR A 334 8.00 -5.67 12.17
CA TYR A 334 8.20 -6.44 10.94
C TYR A 334 7.40 -7.76 10.91
N ASP A 335 6.82 -8.16 12.04
CA ASP A 335 6.19 -9.47 12.27
C ASP A 335 4.74 -9.54 11.77
N GLY A 336 4.38 -8.78 10.73
CA GLY A 336 3.20 -9.04 9.92
C GLY A 336 3.26 -10.49 9.45
N ARG A 337 2.58 -11.38 10.19
CA ARG A 337 2.70 -12.83 10.02
C ARG A 337 2.33 -13.18 8.60
N CYS A 338 3.27 -13.77 7.88
CA CYS A 338 2.99 -14.49 6.65
C CYS A 338 2.09 -15.67 7.02
N ALA A 339 0.94 -15.78 6.36
CA ALA A 339 0.10 -16.98 6.43
C ALA A 339 0.79 -18.16 5.74
#